data_AF-A0AA44GBU0-F1
#
_entry.id   AF-A0AA44GBU0-F1
#
_cell.length_a   1.000
_cell.length_b   1.000
_cell.length_c   1.000
_cell.angle_alpha   90.00
_cell.angle_beta   90.00
_cell.angle_gamma   90.00
#
_symmetry.space_group_name_H-M   'P 1'
#
loop_
_entity.id
_entity.type
_entity.pdbx_description
1 polymer ?
#
loop_
_entity_poly.entity_id
_entity_poly.type
_entity_poly.pdbx_seq_one_letter_code
_entity_poly.pdbx_strand_id
1 'polypeptide(L)' 'MEVVIFNCEQEREIERFKLSPYKMEAFLEEIRYTNQTDSINSNTLIKLYDAGRLTLSKRINFTEQLARLLNCDKAFLA' A
#
# COMPACT_ATOMS: atom_id res chain seq x y z
N MET A 1 0.40 -12.39 1.29
CA MET A 1 -0.76 -11.48 1.31
C MET A 1 -0.68 -10.54 0.12
N GLU A 2 -1.81 -10.10 -0.42
CA GLU A 2 -1.87 -9.22 -1.59
C GLU A 2 -2.11 -7.78 -1.15
N VAL A 3 -1.37 -6.86 -1.75
CA VAL A 3 -1.57 -5.42 -1.63
C VAL A 3 -2.08 -4.91 -2.97
N VAL A 4 -3.13 -4.11 -2.94
CA VAL A 4 -3.69 -3.45 -4.11
C VAL A 4 -3.74 -1.95 -3.85
N ILE A 5 -3.18 -1.18 -4.77
CA ILE A 5 -3.09 0.27 -4.71
C ILE A 5 -4.01 0.86 -5.78
N PHE A 6 -4.94 1.70 -5.35
CA PHE A 6 -5.91 2.38 -6.20
C PHE A 6 -5.65 3.88 -6.19
N ASN A 7 -5.77 4.50 -7.36
CA ASN A 7 -5.90 5.94 -7.49
C ASN A 7 -7.37 6.32 -7.34
N CYS A 8 -7.71 7.16 -6.38
CA CYS A 8 -9.08 7.61 -6.16
C CYS A 8 -9.54 8.63 -7.21
N GLU A 9 -8.66 9.52 -7.70
CA GLU A 9 -8.98 10.51 -8.74
C GLU A 9 -9.26 9.86 -10.10
N GLN A 10 -8.52 8.80 -10.42
CA GLN A 10 -8.64 8.11 -11.71
C GLN A 10 -9.53 6.86 -11.63
N GLU A 11 -10.10 6.59 -10.45
CA GLU A 11 -10.91 5.41 -10.12
C GLU A 11 -10.34 4.08 -10.64
N ARG A 12 -9.00 3.95 -10.65
CA ARG A 12 -8.31 2.81 -11.25
C ARG A 12 -7.30 2.16 -10.32
N GLU A 13 -7.14 0.85 -10.49
CA GLU A 13 -6.03 0.10 -9.91
C GLU A 13 -4.72 0.60 -10.55
N ILE A 14 -3.81 1.08 -9.71
CA ILE A 14 -2.46 1.46 -10.13
C ILE A 14 -1.60 0.19 -10.12
N GLU A 15 -1.70 -0.60 -9.06
CA GLU A 15 -0.76 -1.68 -8.82
C GLU A 15 -1.31 -2.77 -7.91
N ARG A 16 -0.89 -4.01 -8.15
CA ARG A 16 -1.14 -5.16 -7.30
C ARG A 16 0.09 -6.04 -7.21
N PHE A 17 0.45 -6.42 -5.99
CA PHE A 17 1.61 -7.27 -5.74
C PHE A 17 1.40 -8.12 -4.48
N LYS A 18 2.25 -9.13 -4.31
CA LYS A 18 2.22 -10.04 -3.17
C LYS A 18 3.40 -9.77 -2.25
N LEU A 19 3.12 -9.50 -0.98
CA LEU A 19 4.13 -9.44 0.07
C LEU A 19 4.19 -10.75 0.84
N SER A 20 5.41 -11.12 1.25
CA SER A 20 5.63 -12.14 2.27
C SER A 20 5.08 -11.68 3.63
N PRO A 21 4.77 -12.60 4.56
CA PRO A 21 4.22 -12.23 5.87
C PRO A 21 5.09 -11.21 6.63
N TYR A 22 6.41 -11.41 6.65
CA TYR A 22 7.35 -10.50 7.29
C TYR A 22 7.34 -9.08 6.69
N LYS A 23 7.33 -8.97 5.35
CA LYS A 23 7.27 -7.67 4.67
C LYS A 23 5.92 -6.99 4.84
N MET A 24 4.85 -7.77 5.03
CA MET A 24 3.52 -7.22 5.31
C MET A 24 3.48 -6.52 6.67
N GLU A 25 4.12 -7.06 7.70
CA GLU A 25 4.18 -6.41 9.02
C GLU A 25 4.89 -5.06 8.93
N ALA A 26 6.05 -5.01 8.28
CA ALA A 26 6.77 -3.75 8.03
C ALA A 26 5.93 -2.75 7.22
N PHE A 27 5.22 -3.22 6.19
CA PHE A 27 4.32 -2.38 5.40
C PHE A 27 3.15 -1.84 6.23
N LEU A 28 2.54 -2.68 7.07
CA LEU A 28 1.44 -2.31 7.97
C LEU A 28 1.88 -1.27 9.01
N GLU A 29 3.11 -1.38 9.50
CA GLU A 29 3.71 -0.44 10.44
C GLU A 29 3.94 0.93 9.78
N GLU A 30 4.55 0.96 8.60
CA GLU A 30 4.79 2.19 7.84
C GLU A 30 3.49 2.94 7.52
N ILE A 31 2.46 2.25 7.00
CA ILE A 31 1.16 2.88 6.72
C ILE A 31 0.42 3.31 7.99
N ARG A 32 0.75 2.75 9.17
CA ARG A 32 0.16 3.16 10.45
C ARG A 32 0.67 4.53 10.85
N TYR A 33 1.97 4.79 10.68
CA TYR A 33 2.61 6.04 11.07
C TYR A 33 2.41 7.19 10.07
N THR A 34 2.13 6.90 8.80
CA THR A 34 1.85 7.96 7.78
C THR A 34 0.59 8.80 8.08
N ASN A 35 -0.20 8.44 9.10
CA ASN A 35 -1.41 9.15 9.51
C ASN A 35 -1.18 10.49 10.24
N GLN A 36 0.03 10.77 10.74
CA GLN A 36 0.24 11.96 11.59
C GLN A 36 0.48 13.26 10.82
N THR A 37 0.66 13.21 9.50
CA THR A 37 0.81 14.41 8.68
C THR A 37 -0.52 14.74 8.01
N ASP A 38 -1.22 15.72 8.61
CA ASP A 38 -2.47 16.34 8.19
C ASP A 38 -2.58 16.59 6.67
N SER A 39 -3.21 15.66 5.98
CA SER A 39 -3.55 15.85 4.59
C SER A 39 -4.91 15.26 4.31
N ILE A 40 -5.89 16.16 4.32
CA ILE A 40 -7.31 15.97 4.03
C ILE A 40 -7.54 15.43 2.60
N ASN A 41 -6.52 15.43 1.72
CA ASN A 41 -6.59 14.98 0.33
C ASN A 41 -5.77 13.70 0.05
N SER A 42 -6.09 12.61 0.75
CA SER A 42 -5.47 11.31 0.46
C SER A 42 -6.09 10.65 -0.78
N ASN A 43 -5.40 10.83 -1.91
CA ASN A 43 -5.85 10.38 -3.23
C ASN A 43 -5.49 8.92 -3.57
N THR A 44 -4.85 8.20 -2.66
CA THR A 44 -4.47 6.80 -2.86
C THR A 44 -5.18 5.90 -1.87
N LEU A 45 -5.80 4.84 -2.35
CA LEU A 45 -6.46 3.83 -1.54
C LEU A 45 -5.68 2.52 -1.60
N ILE A 46 -5.25 2.04 -0.44
CA ILE A 46 -4.57 0.75 -0.29
C ILE A 46 -5.55 -0.26 0.26
N LYS A 47 -5.63 -1.42 -0.40
CA LYS A 47 -6.41 -2.57 0.03
C LYS A 47 -5.49 -3.76 0.25
N LEU A 48 -5.63 -4.42 1.39
CA LEU A 48 -4.91 -5.65 1.70
C LEU A 48 -5.86 -6.82 1.62
N TYR A 49 -5.43 -7.87 0.93
CA TYR A 49 -6.16 -9.11 0.83
C TYR A 49 -5.33 -10.25 1.41
N ASP A 50 -5.95 -11.02 2.28
CA ASP A 50 -5.40 -12.28 2.77
C ASP A 50 -6.28 -13.43 2.30
N ALA A 51 -5.68 -14.41 1.61
CA ALA A 51 -6.39 -15.49 0.93
C ALA A 51 -7.62 -15.03 0.11
N GLY A 52 -7.50 -13.88 -0.58
CA GLY A 52 -8.58 -13.28 -1.38
C GLY A 52 -9.66 -12.53 -0.58
N ARG A 53 -9.56 -12.48 0.75
CA ARG A 53 -10.47 -11.71 1.61
C ARG A 53 -9.86 -10.35 1.94
N LEU A 54 -10.63 -9.29 1.77
CA LEU A 54 -10.19 -7.94 2.15
C LEU A 54 -10.03 -7.87 3.68
N THR A 55 -8.81 -7.61 4.15
CA THR A 55 -8.47 -7.49 5.57
C THR A 55 -8.29 -6.04 6.02
N LEU A 56 -7.83 -5.17 5.13
CA LEU A 56 -7.63 -3.76 5.42
C LEU A 56 -7.92 -2.92 4.19
N SER A 57 -8.56 -1.77 4.38
CA SER A 57 -8.74 -0.76 3.35
C SER A 57 -8.48 0.60 3.96
N LYS A 58 -7.46 1.31 3.45
CA LYS A 58 -7.01 2.58 4.02
C LYS A 58 -6.64 3.57 2.93
N ARG A 59 -7.16 4.79 3.04
CA ARG A 59 -6.70 5.92 2.22
C ARG A 59 -5.46 6.52 2.87
N ILE A 60 -4.42 6.69 2.07
CA ILE A 60 -3.17 7.32 2.49
C ILE A 60 -2.69 8.27 1.39
N ASN A 61 -1.79 9.17 1.76
CA ASN A 61 -0.94 9.82 0.76
C ASN A 61 0.14 8.83 0.34
N PHE A 62 0.28 8.62 -0.97
CA PHE A 62 1.38 7.84 -1.50
C PHE A 62 2.68 8.62 -1.32
N THR A 63 3.44 8.29 -0.27
CA THR A 63 4.72 8.94 0.03
C THR A 63 5.86 8.28 -0.74
N GLU A 64 6.96 9.02 -0.92
CA GLU A 64 8.17 8.49 -1.56
C GLU A 64 8.78 7.31 -0.76
N GLN A 65 8.60 7.28 0.56
CA GLN A 65 9.02 6.17 1.41
C GLN A 65 8.28 4.88 1.07
N LEU A 66 6.95 4.95 0.91
CA LEU A 66 6.15 3.82 0.41
C LEU A 66 6.61 3.41 -0.99
N ALA A 67 6.79 4.37 -1.89
CA ALA A 67 7.27 4.09 -3.25
C ALA A 67 8.63 3.36 -3.24
N ARG A 68 9.56 3.73 -2.34
CA ARG A 68 10.85 3.05 -2.16
C ARG A 68 10.67 1.65 -1.60
N LEU A 69 9.84 1.46 -0.59
CA LEU A 69 9.52 0.13 -0.03
C LEU A 69 8.95 -0.81 -1.10
N LEU A 70 8.10 -0.28 -1.97
CA LEU A 70 7.51 -1.00 -3.09
C LEU A 70 8.52 -1.30 -4.21
N ASN A 71 9.35 -0.33 -4.57
CA ASN A 71 10.37 -0.51 -5.61
C ASN A 71 11.50 -1.45 -5.18
N CYS A 72 11.86 -1.46 -3.89
CA CYS A 72 12.78 -2.46 -3.33
C CYS A 72 12.25 -3.89 -3.50
N ASP A 73 10.92 -4.07 -3.53
CA ASP A 73 10.31 -5.37 -3.74
C ASP A 73 10.28 -5.77 -5.22
N LYS A 74 10.00 -4.82 -6.12
CA LYS A 74 10.06 -5.04 -7.57
C LYS A 74 11.45 -5.47 -8.04
N ALA A 75 12.51 -4.91 -7.46
CA ALA A 75 13.89 -5.23 -7.82
C ALA A 75 14.30 -6.67 -7.47
N PHE A 76 13.54 -7.39 -6.64
CA PHE A 76 13.81 -8.77 -6.23
C PHE A 76 12.99 -9.81 -7.01
N LEU A 77 12.08 -9.39 -7.89
CA LEU A 77 11.23 -10.26 -8.71
C LEU A 77 11.61 -10.27 -10.20
N ALA A 78 12.80 -9.77 -10.55
CA ALA A 78 13.37 -9.84 -11.90
C ALA A 78 14.31 -11.05 -12.07
#